data_AF-T1KTI8-F1
#
_entry.id   AF-T1KTI8-F1
#
_cell.length_a   1.000
_cell.length_b   1.000
_cell.length_c   1.000
_cell.angle_alpha   90.00
_cell.angle_beta   90.00
_cell.angle_gamma   90.00
#
_symmetry.space_group_name_H-M   'P 1'
#
loop_
_entity.id
_entity.type
_entity.pdbx_description
1 polymer ?
#
loop_
_entity_poly.entity_id
_entity_poly.type
_entity_poly.pdbx_seq_one_letter_code
_entity_poly.pdbx_strand_id
1 'polypeptide(L)'
;MTSNLLKNNQETYWVPDFVKEGRLANWLKDTRDWAVSRNRYWGTPIPLWTNDDGSEIIVVGSTAELEELSGVNHSIYTENLSTILSFPPRKMVKLYDGCRQVHRKSVHRKQVC
;
A
#
# COMPACT_ATOMS: atom_id res chain seq x y z
N MET A 1 7.88 -6.50 17.79
CA MET A 1 7.32 -5.17 17.43
C MET A 1 6.56 -4.53 18.59
N THR A 2 5.68 -5.28 19.27
CA THR A 2 4.83 -4.78 20.37
C THR A 2 5.58 -4.09 21.52
N SER A 3 6.79 -4.55 21.86
CA SER A 3 7.63 -3.95 22.91
C SER A 3 7.98 -2.48 22.65
N ASN A 4 8.32 -2.12 21.42
CA ASN A 4 8.70 -0.75 21.06
C ASN A 4 7.50 0.20 21.10
N LEU A 5 6.33 -0.26 20.65
CA LEU A 5 5.09 0.51 20.69
C LEU A 5 4.64 0.77 22.13
N LEU A 6 4.73 -0.24 23.00
CA LEU A 6 4.42 -0.09 24.42
C LEU A 6 5.38 0.87 25.13
N LYS A 7 6.69 0.80 24.83
CA LYS A 7 7.68 1.72 25.38
C LYS A 7 7.37 3.18 25.01
N ASN A 8 7.14 3.45 23.72
CA ASN A 8 6.84 4.81 23.25
C ASN A 8 5.50 5.32 23.81
N ASN A 9 4.51 4.43 23.98
CA ASN A 9 3.26 4.78 24.64
C ASN A 9 3.48 5.20 26.11
N GLN A 10 4.45 4.59 26.81
CA GLN A 10 4.80 4.95 28.18
C GLN A 10 5.51 6.31 28.30
N GLU A 11 6.22 6.75 27.26
CA GLU A 11 6.86 8.07 27.23
C GLU A 11 5.86 9.18 26.82
N THR A 12 4.72 8.81 26.24
CA THR A 12 3.70 9.76 25.78
C THR A 12 2.82 10.27 26.93
N TYR A 13 2.49 11.56 26.89
CA TYR A 13 1.53 12.19 27.79
C TYR A 13 0.12 12.08 27.21
N TRP A 14 -0.82 11.54 28.00
CA TRP A 14 -2.19 11.30 27.60
C TRP A 14 -3.15 12.03 28.53
N VAL A 15 -4.17 12.66 27.97
CA VAL A 15 -5.29 13.21 28.74
C VAL A 15 -6.57 12.56 28.26
N PRO A 16 -7.33 11.89 29.15
CA PRO A 16 -7.04 11.55 30.55
C PRO A 16 -6.05 10.37 30.73
N ASP A 17 -5.36 10.33 31.89
CA ASP A 17 -4.23 9.41 32.15
C ASP A 17 -4.57 7.91 31.96
N PHE A 18 -5.79 7.49 32.29
CA PHE A 18 -6.19 6.08 32.19
C PHE A 18 -6.16 5.53 30.75
N VAL A 19 -6.14 6.39 29.73
CA VAL A 19 -6.05 5.96 28.32
C VAL A 19 -4.71 5.29 28.05
N LYS A 20 -3.64 5.79 28.68
CA LYS A 20 -2.26 5.34 28.50
C LYS A 20 -2.09 3.89 28.92
N GLU A 21 -2.46 3.56 30.16
CA GLU A 21 -2.26 2.25 30.77
C GLU A 21 -3.45 1.30 30.56
N GLY A 22 -4.65 1.86 30.37
CA GLY A 22 -5.86 1.09 30.14
C GLY A 22 -6.09 0.83 28.66
N ARG A 23 -6.82 1.74 27.99
CA ARG A 23 -7.38 1.47 26.65
C ARG A 23 -6.30 1.19 25.61
N LEU A 24 -5.30 2.08 25.48
CA LEU A 24 -4.32 1.96 24.41
C LEU A 24 -3.28 0.87 24.70
N ALA A 25 -2.76 0.79 25.93
CA ALA A 25 -1.81 -0.26 26.28
C ALA A 25 -2.40 -1.67 26.15
N ASN A 26 -3.68 -1.87 26.51
CA ASN A 26 -4.33 -3.16 26.31
C ASN A 26 -4.54 -3.48 24.83
N TRP A 27 -4.94 -2.49 24.02
CA TRP A 27 -5.04 -2.67 22.57
C TRP A 27 -3.68 -2.98 21.92
N LEU A 28 -2.61 -2.34 22.38
CA LEU A 28 -1.25 -2.56 21.90
C LEU A 28 -0.73 -3.98 22.22
N LYS A 29 -1.12 -4.56 23.35
CA LYS A 29 -0.72 -5.94 23.73
C LYS A 29 -1.30 -7.00 22.77
N ASP A 30 -2.52 -6.80 22.32
CA ASP A 30 -3.27 -7.75 21.49
C ASP A 30 -3.31 -7.36 20.00
N THR A 31 -2.47 -6.41 19.56
CA THR A 31 -2.52 -5.92 18.18
C THR A 31 -2.07 -6.99 17.20
N ARG A 32 -2.88 -7.18 16.15
CA ARG A 32 -2.57 -8.05 15.00
C ARG A 32 -2.01 -7.23 13.85
N ASP A 33 -1.54 -7.92 12.81
CA ASP A 33 -1.02 -7.28 11.60
C ASP A 33 -2.03 -6.32 10.96
N TRP A 34 -1.53 -5.17 10.53
CA TRP A 34 -2.35 -4.15 9.89
C TRP A 34 -2.51 -4.45 8.41
N ALA A 35 -3.71 -4.86 8.00
CA ALA A 35 -4.05 -4.93 6.59
C ALA A 35 -4.12 -3.51 6.01
N VAL A 36 -3.15 -3.11 5.19
CA VAL A 36 -3.08 -1.77 4.56
C VAL A 36 -3.73 -1.75 3.17
N SER A 37 -3.70 -2.86 2.42
CA SER A 37 -4.23 -2.95 1.06
C SER A 37 -5.77 -2.87 1.03
N ARG A 38 -6.33 -2.09 0.09
CA ARG A 38 -7.79 -1.95 -0.10
C ARG A 38 -8.10 -1.89 -1.59
N ASN A 39 -9.18 -2.57 -2.00
CA ASN A 39 -9.69 -2.45 -3.37
C ASN A 39 -10.69 -1.29 -3.44
N ARG A 40 -10.22 -0.12 -3.85
CA ARG A 40 -11.02 1.11 -3.98
C ARG A 40 -10.51 1.95 -5.15
N TYR A 41 -11.42 2.69 -5.78
CA TYR A 41 -11.08 3.62 -6.87
C TYR A 41 -10.54 4.97 -6.38
N TRP A 42 -11.07 5.48 -5.25
CA TRP A 42 -10.67 6.76 -4.68
C TRP A 42 -9.85 6.57 -3.41
N GLY A 43 -8.60 7.05 -3.44
CA GLY A 43 -7.67 6.98 -2.32
C GLY A 43 -6.21 7.10 -2.80
N THR A 44 -5.28 7.09 -1.85
CA THR A 44 -3.85 7.10 -2.17
C THR A 44 -3.44 5.73 -2.71
N PRO A 45 -2.91 5.64 -3.94
CA PRO A 45 -2.43 4.36 -4.46
C PRO A 45 -1.20 3.89 -3.67
N ILE A 46 -1.12 2.59 -3.34
CA ILE A 46 0.13 2.04 -2.79
C ILE A 46 1.18 2.06 -3.91
N PRO A 47 2.39 2.58 -3.66
CA PRO A 47 3.42 2.75 -4.67
C PRO A 47 4.19 1.44 -4.91
N LEU A 48 3.48 0.41 -5.38
CA LEU A 48 4.05 -0.87 -5.76
C LEU A 48 3.79 -1.19 -7.23
N TRP A 49 4.85 -1.53 -7.93
CA TRP A 49 4.84 -1.99 -9.32
C TRP A 49 5.41 -3.40 -9.39
N THR A 50 4.85 -4.23 -10.27
CA THR A 50 5.32 -5.60 -10.47
C THR A 50 5.29 -5.95 -11.95
N ASN A 51 6.12 -6.91 -12.36
CA ASN A 51 6.05 -7.46 -13.70
C ASN A 51 4.81 -8.35 -13.87
N ASP A 52 4.44 -8.66 -15.11
CA ASP A 52 3.30 -9.53 -15.44
C ASP A 52 3.36 -10.90 -14.72
N ASP A 53 4.56 -11.41 -14.45
CA ASP A 53 4.79 -12.71 -13.79
C ASP A 53 4.91 -12.64 -12.26
N GLY A 54 4.91 -11.44 -11.66
CA GLY A 54 5.00 -11.25 -10.21
C GLY A 54 6.36 -11.58 -9.58
N SER A 55 7.40 -11.81 -10.39
CA SER A 55 8.74 -12.18 -9.91
C SER A 55 9.56 -11.01 -9.39
N GLU A 56 9.27 -9.79 -9.85
CA GLU A 56 9.95 -8.57 -9.44
C GLU A 56 8.92 -7.58 -8.88
N ILE A 57 9.23 -7.01 -7.72
CA ILE A 57 8.41 -5.97 -7.07
C ILE A 57 9.32 -4.77 -6.82
N ILE A 58 8.90 -3.62 -7.32
CA ILE A 58 9.58 -2.34 -7.12
C ILE A 58 8.68 -1.43 -6.29
N VAL A 59 9.25 -0.85 -5.23
CA VAL A 59 8.60 0.10 -4.33
C VAL A 59 9.15 1.48 -4.63
N VAL A 60 8.32 2.39 -5.14
CA VAL A 60 8.77 3.74 -5.49
C VAL A 60 8.51 4.67 -4.29
N GLY A 61 9.57 5.30 -3.79
CA GLY A 61 9.52 6.13 -2.59
C GLY A 61 9.22 7.60 -2.85
N SER A 62 9.39 8.08 -4.09
CA SER A 62 9.21 9.50 -4.43
C SER A 62 8.68 9.74 -5.84
N THR A 63 8.16 10.95 -6.08
CA THR A 63 7.75 11.36 -7.43
C THR A 63 8.96 11.48 -8.37
N ALA A 64 10.12 11.94 -7.88
CA ALA A 64 11.33 12.04 -8.70
C ALA A 64 11.82 10.66 -9.18
N GLU A 65 11.81 9.67 -8.29
CA GLU A 65 12.12 8.27 -8.64
C GLU A 65 11.11 7.71 -9.65
N LEU A 66 9.82 8.06 -9.52
CA LEU A 66 8.81 7.68 -10.50
C LEU A 66 9.07 8.30 -11.88
N GLU A 67 9.48 9.57 -11.95
CA GLU A 67 9.81 10.26 -13.21
C GLU A 67 11.03 9.66 -13.89
N GLU A 68 12.08 9.35 -13.12
CA GLU A 68 13.29 8.70 -13.64
C GLU A 68 12.97 7.31 -14.20
N LEU A 69 12.20 6.51 -13.46
CA LEU A 69 11.85 5.16 -13.86
C LEU A 69 10.86 5.13 -15.03
N SER A 70 9.89 6.06 -15.06
CA SER A 70 8.86 6.12 -16.11
C SER A 70 9.34 6.80 -17.40
N GLY A 71 10.37 7.65 -17.30
CA GLY A 71 10.81 8.52 -18.39
C GLY A 71 9.79 9.61 -18.76
N VAL A 72 8.75 9.82 -17.95
CA VAL A 72 7.70 10.82 -18.17
C VAL A 72 7.82 11.89 -17.09
N ASN A 73 7.97 13.15 -17.51
CA ASN A 73 7.91 14.29 -16.60
C ASN A 73 6.45 14.52 -16.20
N HIS A 74 6.12 14.29 -14.94
CA HIS A 74 4.76 14.36 -14.44
C HIS A 74 4.64 15.55 -13.49
N SER A 75 4.11 16.67 -13.99
CA SER A 75 3.51 17.66 -13.09
C SER A 75 2.35 16.97 -12.37
N ILE A 76 2.42 16.92 -11.04
CA ILE A 76 1.55 16.22 -10.08
C ILE A 76 0.02 16.48 -10.17
N TYR A 77 -0.47 17.12 -11.23
CA TYR A 77 -1.87 17.53 -11.42
C TYR A 77 -2.55 16.97 -12.67
N THR A 78 -1.90 16.15 -13.51
CA THR A 78 -2.62 15.57 -14.66
C THR A 78 -3.62 14.51 -14.20
N GLU A 79 -4.89 14.80 -14.45
CA GLU A 79 -6.13 14.15 -14.00
C GLU A 79 -6.33 12.68 -14.47
N ASN A 80 -5.27 12.00 -14.89
CA ASN A 80 -5.37 10.67 -15.49
C ASN A 80 -4.23 9.76 -15.00
N LEU A 81 -4.54 8.99 -13.96
CA LEU A 81 -3.71 7.86 -13.50
C LEU A 81 -3.44 6.82 -14.61
N SER A 82 -4.23 6.84 -15.69
CA SER A 82 -4.09 5.98 -16.86
C SER A 82 -2.79 6.22 -17.64
N THR A 83 -2.20 7.41 -17.58
CA THR A 83 -0.92 7.70 -18.27
C THR A 83 0.28 7.06 -17.55
N ILE A 84 0.20 6.86 -16.23
CA ILE A 84 1.25 6.22 -15.42
C ILE A 84 1.29 4.70 -15.64
N LEU A 85 0.26 4.12 -16.27
CA LEU A 85 0.14 2.66 -16.49
C LEU A 85 0.97 2.14 -17.66
N SER A 86 1.54 3.01 -18.49
CA SER A 86 2.36 2.62 -19.64
C SER A 86 3.83 2.97 -19.40
N PHE A 87 4.49 2.14 -18.60
CA PHE A 87 5.96 2.11 -18.42
C PHE A 87 6.62 1.31 -19.57
N PRO A 88 7.55 1.88 -20.37
CA PRO A 88 8.50 1.09 -21.16
C PRO A 88 9.93 1.22 -20.58
N PRO A 89 10.71 0.13 -20.39
CA PRO A 89 10.80 -1.06 -21.28
C PRO A 89 10.49 -2.41 -20.60
N ARG A 90 10.13 -2.42 -19.31
CA ARG A 90 9.68 -3.62 -18.58
C ARG A 90 8.20 -3.44 -18.31
N LYS A 91 7.34 -4.30 -18.88
CA LYS A 91 5.89 -4.27 -18.65
C LYS A 91 5.62 -4.41 -17.15
N MET A 92 5.52 -3.28 -16.48
CA MET A 92 5.23 -3.20 -15.06
C MET A 92 3.82 -2.71 -14.89
N VAL A 93 3.01 -3.56 -14.28
CA VAL A 93 1.61 -3.34 -14.01
C VAL A 93 1.50 -2.82 -12.59
N LYS A 94 0.64 -1.83 -12.38
CA LYS A 94 0.32 -1.39 -11.02
C LYS A 94 -0.38 -2.55 -10.34
N LEU A 95 0.04 -2.93 -9.13
CA LEU A 95 -0.54 -4.10 -8.42
C LEU A 95 -2.08 -4.05 -8.23
N TYR A 96 -2.70 -2.89 -8.48
CA TYR A 96 -4.15 -2.68 -8.48
C TYR A 96 -4.86 -3.03 -9.79
N ASP A 97 -4.17 -3.08 -10.92
CA ASP A 97 -4.78 -3.39 -12.22
C ASP A 97 -5.16 -4.87 -12.37
N GLY A 98 -4.86 -5.68 -11.34
CA GLY A 98 -5.42 -7.03 -11.13
C GLY A 98 -6.93 -7.04 -10.87
N CYS A 99 -7.58 -5.87 -10.68
CA CYS A 99 -9.03 -5.75 -10.75
C CYS A 99 -9.55 -5.68 -12.21
N ARG A 100 -8.84 -6.28 -13.17
CA ARG A 100 -9.46 -6.71 -14.41
C ARG A 100 -10.40 -7.84 -14.03
N GLN A 101 -11.72 -7.62 -14.06
CA GLN A 101 -12.68 -8.72 -14.00
C GLN A 101 -12.29 -9.73 -15.07
N VAL A 102 -11.59 -10.79 -14.68
CA VAL A 102 -11.30 -11.88 -15.58
C VAL A 102 -12.63 -12.61 -15.71
N HIS A 103 -13.42 -12.25 -16.72
CA HIS A 103 -14.44 -13.12 -17.27
C HIS A 103 -13.75 -14.34 -17.88
N ARG A 104 -13.17 -15.21 -17.04
CA ARG A 104 -12.85 -16.58 -17.42
C ARG A 104 -13.68 -17.49 -16.53
N LYS A 105 -14.59 -18.17 -17.22
CA LYS A 105 -15.40 -19.27 -16.73
C LYS A 105 -14.50 -20.29 -16.00
N SER A 106 -15.06 -20.89 -14.96
CA SER A 106 -14.58 -22.07 -14.24
C SER A 106 -13.70 -21.84 -13.02
N VAL A 107 -14.37 -21.95 -11.86
CA VAL A 107 -14.00 -22.71 -10.66
C VAL A 107 -12.50 -22.78 -10.36
N HIS A 108 -12.04 -21.96 -9.40
CA HIS A 108 -11.30 -22.32 -8.18
C HIS A 108 -10.76 -21.02 -7.57
N ARG A 109 -11.44 -20.51 -6.54
CA ARG A 109 -11.04 -19.31 -5.80
C ARG A 109 -9.76 -19.60 -5.02
N LYS A 110 -8.63 -19.06 -5.47
CA LYS A 110 -7.57 -18.61 -4.58
C LYS A 110 -7.44 -17.12 -4.75
N GLN A 111 -8.18 -16.41 -3.91
CA GLN A 111 -8.01 -14.99 -3.68
C GLN A 111 -6.78 -14.86 -2.79
N VAL A 112 -5.62 -14.64 -3.41
CA VAL A 112 -4.44 -14.19 -2.66
C VAL A 112 -4.61 -12.68 -2.54
N CYS A 113 -5.10 -12.27 -1.38
CA CYS A 113 -4.91 -10.94 -0.82
C CYS A 113 -3.93 -11.08 0.34
#